data_AF-A0A4R5M4P9-F1
#
_entry.id   AF-A0A4R5M4P9-F1
#
_cell.length_a   1.000
_cell.length_b   1.000
_cell.length_c   1.000
_cell.angle_alpha   90.00
_cell.angle_beta   90.00
_cell.angle_gamma   90.00
#
_symmetry.space_group_name_H-M   'P 1'
#
loop_
_entity.id
_entity.type
_entity.pdbx_description
1 polymer ?
#
loop_
_entity_poly.entity_id
_entity_poly.type
_entity_poly.pdbx_seq_one_letter_code
_entity_poly.pdbx_strand_id
1 'polypeptide(L)'
;MKATRSTGRHVGFLFVLAFAVIAICSAATSKIYEVFLPIDASRSGSSVSTDVQVTEGRLYIFYLIFHYKNEEQRKRLAVLVGDGGRLATGEYAHPGIVQSVHLTLTTTAESASIDVDRNVQGIAAHELGANLSGAYDRKIYAGVLRPGLYHMKITILQGKREFEDFESAISVGVQPFTRMPSN
;
A
#
# COMPACT_ATOMS: atom_id res chain seq x y z
N MET A 1 22.28 -26.14 71.34
CA MET A 1 22.24 -27.37 70.52
C MET A 1 21.03 -28.20 70.88
N LYS A 2 20.02 -28.27 70.00
CA LYS A 2 19.29 -29.50 69.61
C LYS A 2 18.16 -29.13 68.66
N ALA A 3 18.21 -29.75 67.49
CA ALA A 3 17.29 -29.58 66.39
C ALA A 3 16.01 -30.40 66.63
N THR A 4 14.88 -29.90 66.15
CA THR A 4 13.69 -30.71 65.90
C THR A 4 13.26 -30.51 64.45
N ARG A 5 13.54 -31.55 63.65
CA ARG A 5 13.05 -31.74 62.28
C ARG A 5 11.54 -31.95 62.31
N SER A 6 10.83 -31.22 61.46
CA SER A 6 9.44 -31.51 61.08
C SER A 6 9.42 -32.37 59.82
N THR A 7 8.83 -33.55 59.93
CA THR A 7 8.40 -34.39 58.80
C THR A 7 6.92 -34.12 58.52
N GLY A 8 6.57 -33.86 57.26
CA GLY A 8 5.18 -33.79 56.83
C GLY A 8 5.07 -33.68 55.31
N ARG A 9 4.95 -34.83 54.64
CA ARG A 9 4.69 -34.98 53.21
C ARG A 9 3.38 -34.28 52.84
N HIS A 10 3.42 -33.32 51.92
CA HIS A 10 2.25 -32.95 51.13
C HIS A 10 2.57 -33.05 49.64
N VAL A 11 1.93 -34.05 49.05
CA VAL A 11 1.67 -34.24 47.62
C VAL A 11 1.02 -32.96 47.09
N GLY A 12 1.56 -32.40 46.02
CA GLY A 12 1.05 -31.18 45.40
C GLY A 12 1.62 -31.03 44.00
N PHE A 13 1.11 -31.86 43.09
CA PHE A 13 1.40 -31.88 41.66
C PHE A 13 1.02 -30.51 41.05
N LEU A 14 2.00 -29.64 40.77
CA LEU A 14 1.77 -28.34 40.16
C LEU A 14 1.99 -28.48 38.64
N PHE A 15 0.89 -28.69 37.92
CA PHE A 15 0.84 -28.60 36.45
C PHE A 15 1.08 -27.13 36.05
N VAL A 16 2.29 -26.82 35.60
CA VAL A 16 2.58 -25.54 34.93
C VAL A 16 2.04 -25.63 33.51
N LEU A 17 0.77 -25.23 33.32
CA LEU A 17 0.21 -25.03 31.99
C LEU A 17 0.64 -23.65 31.49
N ALA A 18 1.81 -23.59 30.86
CA ALA A 18 2.23 -22.42 30.10
C ALA A 18 1.33 -22.29 28.86
N PHE A 19 0.30 -21.44 28.94
CA PHE A 19 -0.43 -20.99 27.76
C PHE A 19 0.51 -20.12 26.91
N ALA A 20 1.24 -20.77 26.00
CA ALA A 20 1.79 -20.10 24.84
C ALA A 20 0.61 -19.62 23.99
N VAL A 21 0.20 -18.37 24.19
CA VAL A 21 -0.72 -17.67 23.29
C VAL A 21 0.06 -17.44 22.00
N ILE A 22 0.01 -18.43 21.10
CA ILE A 22 0.39 -18.21 19.71
C ILE A 22 -0.70 -17.30 19.15
N ALA A 23 -0.43 -15.99 19.15
CA ALA A 23 -1.20 -15.05 18.37
C ALA A 23 -0.97 -15.42 16.89
N ILE A 24 -1.81 -16.30 16.36
CA ILE A 24 -1.92 -16.53 14.93
C ILE A 24 -2.59 -15.27 14.38
N CYS A 25 -1.78 -14.23 14.13
CA CYS A 25 -2.17 -13.16 13.21
C CYS A 25 -2.34 -13.85 11.86
N SER A 26 -3.56 -14.28 11.53
CA SER A 26 -3.86 -14.59 10.14
C SER A 26 -3.64 -13.31 9.35
N ALA A 27 -2.63 -13.26 8.50
CA ALA A 27 -2.46 -12.16 7.57
C ALA A 27 -3.77 -12.05 6.78
N ALA A 28 -4.55 -10.99 7.03
CA ALA A 28 -5.81 -10.79 6.35
C ALA A 28 -5.51 -10.52 4.88
N THR A 29 -5.75 -11.50 4.02
CA THR A 29 -5.67 -11.32 2.57
C THR A 29 -6.77 -10.36 2.15
N SER A 30 -6.39 -9.17 1.68
CA SER A 30 -7.33 -8.17 1.21
C SER A 30 -7.66 -8.44 -0.25
N LYS A 31 -8.89 -8.14 -0.69
CA LYS A 31 -9.14 -8.10 -2.13
C LYS A 31 -8.34 -6.94 -2.71
N ILE A 32 -7.76 -7.14 -3.90
CA ILE A 32 -6.84 -6.16 -4.46
C ILE A 32 -7.46 -4.76 -4.62
N TYR A 33 -8.76 -4.67 -4.88
CA TYR A 33 -9.46 -3.38 -5.05
C TYR A 33 -9.81 -2.69 -3.71
N GLU A 34 -9.58 -3.34 -2.57
CA GLU A 34 -9.78 -2.80 -1.21
C GLU A 34 -8.46 -2.31 -0.61
N VAL A 35 -7.37 -2.37 -1.38
CA VAL A 35 -6.04 -1.95 -0.93
C VAL A 35 -6.02 -0.45 -0.68
N PHE A 36 -5.67 -0.09 0.56
CA PHE A 36 -5.29 1.25 0.96
C PHE A 36 -4.17 1.15 1.99
N LEU A 37 -2.94 1.44 1.58
CA LEU A 37 -1.74 1.26 2.42
C LEU A 37 -1.04 2.61 2.64
N PRO A 38 -1.02 3.14 3.87
CA PRO A 38 -0.26 4.35 4.18
C PRO A 38 1.22 4.16 3.87
N ILE A 39 1.82 5.10 3.15
CA ILE A 39 3.24 5.11 2.81
C ILE A 39 3.79 6.52 3.00
N ASP A 40 5.05 6.64 3.39
CA ASP A 40 5.73 7.93 3.45
C ASP A 40 6.46 8.21 2.13
N ALA A 41 5.90 9.11 1.30
CA ALA A 41 6.49 9.53 0.02
C ALA A 41 7.70 10.48 0.18
N SER A 42 7.92 11.02 1.37
CA SER A 42 9.06 11.90 1.64
C SER A 42 10.35 11.14 1.91
N ARG A 43 10.25 9.87 2.34
CA ARG A 43 11.39 9.06 2.77
C ARG A 43 11.81 8.03 1.72
N SER A 44 13.07 8.11 1.27
CA SER A 44 13.69 7.09 0.42
C SER A 44 13.71 5.73 1.12
N GLY A 45 13.40 4.66 0.40
CA GLY A 45 13.30 3.30 0.92
C GLY A 45 12.02 3.01 1.72
N SER A 46 11.12 4.00 1.87
CA SER A 46 9.79 3.77 2.43
C SER A 46 9.06 2.71 1.61
N SER A 47 8.51 1.68 2.26
CA SER A 47 7.85 0.58 1.57
C SER A 47 6.65 0.07 2.33
N VAL A 48 5.70 -0.48 1.57
CA VAL A 48 4.52 -1.19 2.07
C VAL A 48 4.42 -2.51 1.33
N SER A 49 3.95 -3.55 2.02
CA SER A 49 3.73 -4.86 1.44
C SER A 49 2.47 -5.49 1.99
N THR A 50 1.73 -6.21 1.15
CA THR A 50 0.55 -6.96 1.56
C THR A 50 0.25 -8.09 0.58
N ASP A 51 -0.41 -9.14 1.06
CA ASP A 51 -0.94 -10.19 0.21
C ASP A 51 -2.33 -9.79 -0.28
N VAL A 52 -2.51 -9.80 -1.60
CA VAL A 52 -3.74 -9.39 -2.27
C VAL A 52 -4.36 -10.54 -3.04
N GLN A 53 -5.69 -10.64 -2.99
CA GLN A 53 -6.45 -11.55 -3.82
C GLN A 53 -7.03 -10.82 -5.04
N VAL A 54 -6.64 -11.28 -6.22
CA VAL A 54 -7.30 -10.92 -7.49
C VAL A 54 -8.39 -11.96 -7.76
N THR A 55 -9.65 -11.52 -7.75
CA THR A 55 -10.80 -12.43 -7.94
C THR A 55 -11.28 -12.51 -9.38
N GLU A 56 -11.01 -11.48 -10.20
CA GLU A 56 -11.43 -11.43 -11.60
C GLU A 56 -10.30 -10.91 -12.46
N GLY A 57 -10.21 -11.44 -13.68
CA GLY A 57 -9.21 -11.00 -14.66
C GLY A 57 -9.62 -9.69 -15.34
N ARG A 58 -8.92 -8.60 -15.03
CA ARG A 58 -9.23 -7.24 -15.52
C ARG A 58 -8.02 -6.31 -15.41
N LEU A 59 -8.13 -5.10 -15.97
CA LEU A 59 -7.14 -4.03 -15.79
C LEU A 59 -7.23 -3.43 -14.38
N TYR A 60 -6.13 -3.53 -13.65
CA TYR A 60 -5.92 -2.88 -12.36
C TYR A 60 -4.95 -1.72 -12.51
N ILE A 61 -5.22 -0.63 -11.80
CA ILE A 61 -4.41 0.59 -11.85
C ILE A 61 -3.90 0.89 -10.44
N PHE A 62 -2.60 0.99 -10.28
CA PHE A 62 -1.93 1.27 -9.01
C PHE A 62 -1.65 2.76 -8.91
N TYR A 63 -2.03 3.37 -7.79
CA TYR A 63 -1.88 4.80 -7.55
C TYR A 63 -1.02 5.09 -6.32
N LEU A 64 -0.27 6.18 -6.41
CA LEU A 64 0.27 6.91 -5.27
C LEU A 64 -0.64 8.11 -5.03
N ILE A 65 -1.31 8.12 -3.89
CA ILE A 65 -2.27 9.14 -3.47
C ILE A 65 -1.59 10.13 -2.53
N PHE A 66 -1.89 11.41 -2.67
CA PHE A 66 -1.56 12.46 -1.71
C PHE A 66 -2.82 13.16 -1.20
N HIS A 67 -3.05 13.15 0.10
CA HIS A 67 -4.24 13.73 0.72
C HIS A 67 -4.01 15.16 1.17
N TYR A 68 -5.07 15.96 1.14
CA TYR A 68 -5.11 17.30 1.71
C TYR A 68 -6.36 17.47 2.57
N LYS A 69 -6.23 18.22 3.67
CA LYS A 69 -7.27 18.36 4.71
C LYS A 69 -8.19 19.56 4.47
N ASN A 70 -7.73 20.54 3.70
CA ASN A 70 -8.43 21.79 3.44
C ASN A 70 -7.90 22.48 2.17
N GLU A 71 -8.54 23.59 1.80
CA GLU A 71 -8.20 24.37 0.60
C GLU A 71 -6.77 24.94 0.59
N GLU A 72 -6.24 25.32 1.75
CA GLU A 72 -4.86 25.83 1.85
C GLU A 72 -3.85 24.72 1.51
N GLN A 73 -4.02 23.55 2.13
CA GLN A 73 -3.22 22.37 1.80
C GLN A 73 -3.41 21.94 0.36
N ARG A 74 -4.64 22.01 -0.17
CA ARG A 74 -4.92 21.68 -1.58
C ARG A 74 -4.08 22.53 -2.54
N LYS A 75 -4.01 23.84 -2.30
CA LYS A 75 -3.23 24.78 -3.12
C LYS A 75 -1.73 24.49 -3.05
N ARG A 76 -1.20 24.25 -1.84
CA ARG A 76 0.20 23.86 -1.66
C ARG A 76 0.51 22.55 -2.39
N LEU A 77 -0.32 21.54 -2.20
CA LEU A 77 -0.13 20.22 -2.80
C LEU A 77 -0.23 20.26 -4.32
N ALA A 78 -1.16 21.03 -4.88
CA ALA A 78 -1.35 21.17 -6.33
C ALA A 78 -0.05 21.58 -7.06
N VAL A 79 0.74 22.48 -6.46
CA VAL A 79 2.04 22.89 -7.02
C VAL A 79 3.03 21.73 -7.07
N LEU A 80 2.99 20.84 -6.07
CA LEU A 80 3.89 19.69 -5.97
C LEU A 80 3.46 18.56 -6.89
N VAL A 81 2.15 18.29 -6.98
CA VAL A 81 1.64 17.16 -7.77
C VAL A 81 1.55 17.46 -9.27
N GLY A 82 1.56 18.74 -9.65
CA GLY A 82 1.42 19.18 -11.05
C GLY A 82 -0.04 19.24 -11.48
N ASP A 83 -0.29 19.06 -12.78
CA ASP A 83 -1.65 19.01 -13.34
C ASP A 83 -1.88 17.77 -14.23
N GLY A 84 -3.09 17.66 -14.76
CA GLY A 84 -3.47 16.63 -15.73
C GLY A 84 -3.22 17.03 -17.19
N GLY A 85 -2.68 18.22 -17.44
CA GLY A 85 -2.47 18.77 -18.78
C GLY A 85 -1.43 17.94 -19.53
N ARG A 86 -1.70 17.67 -20.81
CA ARG A 86 -0.81 16.90 -21.68
C ARG A 86 -0.38 17.72 -22.88
N LEU A 87 0.89 17.59 -23.25
CA LEU A 87 1.43 18.07 -24.52
C LEU A 87 0.96 17.16 -25.67
N ALA A 88 1.13 17.61 -26.92
CA ALA A 88 0.82 16.80 -28.09
C ALA A 88 1.63 15.49 -28.16
N THR A 89 2.79 15.44 -27.48
CA THR A 89 3.64 14.24 -27.33
C THR A 89 3.08 13.23 -26.32
N GLY A 90 2.03 13.58 -25.56
CA GLY A 90 1.48 12.78 -24.47
C GLY A 90 2.21 12.95 -23.13
N GLU A 91 3.29 13.73 -23.09
CA GLU A 91 3.97 14.10 -21.85
C GLU A 91 3.12 15.08 -21.03
N TYR A 92 3.33 15.13 -19.72
CA TYR A 92 2.64 16.13 -18.89
C TYR A 92 3.21 17.52 -19.17
N ALA A 93 2.34 18.49 -19.37
CA ALA A 93 2.73 19.89 -19.51
C ALA A 93 3.29 20.43 -18.19
N HIS A 94 2.66 20.07 -17.06
CA HIS A 94 3.14 20.39 -15.72
C HIS A 94 3.21 19.11 -14.87
N PRO A 95 4.31 18.35 -14.92
CA PRO A 95 4.43 17.06 -14.25
C PRO A 95 4.48 17.15 -12.71
N GLY A 96 4.73 18.34 -12.16
CA GLY A 96 5.06 18.51 -10.74
C GLY A 96 6.39 17.83 -10.39
N ILE A 97 6.60 17.54 -9.10
CA ILE A 97 7.78 16.83 -8.62
C ILE A 97 7.67 15.36 -9.01
N VAL A 98 8.67 14.81 -9.69
CA VAL A 98 8.71 13.40 -10.10
C VAL A 98 9.12 12.50 -8.94
N GLN A 99 8.36 11.42 -8.71
CA GLN A 99 8.65 10.43 -7.67
C GLN A 99 9.05 9.08 -8.29
N SER A 100 10.22 8.54 -7.94
CA SER A 100 10.63 7.21 -8.40
C SER A 100 10.08 6.13 -7.45
N VAL A 101 9.34 5.18 -8.01
CA VAL A 101 8.63 4.12 -7.29
C VAL A 101 8.94 2.76 -7.93
N HIS A 102 9.18 1.76 -7.09
CA HIS A 102 9.33 0.36 -7.49
C HIS A 102 8.10 -0.42 -7.06
N LEU A 103 7.49 -1.15 -7.99
CA LEU A 103 6.33 -2.02 -7.77
C LEU A 103 6.72 -3.45 -8.09
N THR A 104 6.48 -4.35 -7.14
CA THR A 104 6.49 -5.79 -7.38
C THR A 104 5.15 -6.43 -7.06
N LEU A 105 4.68 -7.31 -7.94
CA LEU A 105 3.63 -8.28 -7.67
C LEU A 105 4.15 -9.66 -8.02
N THR A 106 4.27 -10.54 -7.04
CA THR A 106 4.72 -11.91 -7.23
C THR A 106 3.58 -12.86 -6.92
N THR A 107 3.21 -13.73 -7.86
CA THR A 107 2.26 -14.81 -7.53
C THR A 107 2.87 -15.76 -6.51
N THR A 108 2.07 -16.29 -5.59
CA THR A 108 2.53 -17.32 -4.63
C THR A 108 3.01 -18.61 -5.31
N ALA A 109 2.64 -18.84 -6.58
CA ALA A 109 3.11 -19.94 -7.42
C ALA A 109 4.34 -19.59 -8.29
N GLU A 110 5.01 -18.45 -8.03
CA GLU A 110 6.23 -17.95 -8.71
C GLU A 110 6.18 -17.86 -10.25
N SER A 111 5.00 -18.02 -10.86
CA SER A 111 4.86 -18.15 -12.32
C SER A 111 4.57 -16.82 -13.05
N ALA A 112 4.11 -15.80 -12.33
CA ALA A 112 3.98 -14.45 -12.88
C ALA A 112 4.50 -13.40 -11.89
N SER A 113 5.43 -12.57 -12.37
CA SER A 113 5.93 -11.41 -11.65
C SER A 113 5.72 -10.14 -12.48
N ILE A 114 5.15 -9.11 -11.85
CA ILE A 114 5.33 -7.73 -12.28
C ILE A 114 6.47 -7.20 -11.43
N ASP A 115 7.46 -6.61 -12.08
CA ASP A 115 8.62 -5.98 -11.44
C ASP A 115 8.97 -4.74 -12.27
N VAL A 116 8.60 -3.57 -11.78
CA VAL A 116 8.70 -2.33 -12.56
C VAL A 116 9.16 -1.14 -11.73
N ASP A 117 10.14 -0.43 -12.26
CA ASP A 117 10.50 0.92 -11.83
C ASP A 117 9.72 1.96 -12.63
N ARG A 118 9.17 2.96 -11.93
CA ARG A 118 8.34 4.00 -12.52
C ARG A 118 8.65 5.37 -11.95
N ASN A 119 8.80 6.34 -12.84
CA ASN A 119 8.81 7.75 -12.51
C ASN A 119 7.37 8.27 -12.57
N VAL A 120 6.79 8.46 -11.39
CA VAL A 120 5.40 8.84 -11.17
C VAL A 120 5.30 10.35 -11.17
N GLN A 121 4.43 10.90 -12.02
CA GLN A 121 4.29 12.34 -12.24
C GLN A 121 2.90 12.70 -12.78
N GLY A 122 2.57 13.99 -12.67
CA GLY A 122 1.29 14.58 -13.05
C GLY A 122 0.08 13.98 -12.33
N ILE A 123 -1.12 14.48 -12.63
CA ILE A 123 -2.36 14.03 -11.99
C ILE A 123 -3.11 13.06 -12.90
N ALA A 124 -3.50 11.91 -12.35
CA ALA A 124 -4.39 10.94 -12.99
C ALA A 124 -5.86 11.16 -12.58
N ALA A 125 -6.11 11.51 -11.31
CA ALA A 125 -7.43 11.85 -10.80
C ALA A 125 -7.33 12.85 -9.64
N HIS A 126 -8.41 13.59 -9.42
CA HIS A 126 -8.58 14.49 -8.27
C HIS A 126 -9.87 14.10 -7.57
N GLU A 127 -9.75 13.59 -6.35
CA GLU A 127 -10.87 13.18 -5.52
C GLU A 127 -11.26 14.30 -4.56
N LEU A 128 -12.55 14.61 -4.49
CA LEU A 128 -13.08 15.62 -3.57
C LEU A 128 -13.72 14.94 -2.36
N GLY A 129 -13.25 15.32 -1.17
CA GLY A 129 -13.80 14.89 0.11
C GLY A 129 -14.72 15.93 0.74
N ALA A 130 -15.26 15.59 1.91
CA ALA A 130 -16.04 16.52 2.71
C ALA A 130 -15.16 17.67 3.24
N ASN A 131 -15.76 18.84 3.50
CA ASN A 131 -15.10 20.01 4.09
C ASN A 131 -13.87 20.50 3.30
N LEU A 132 -13.92 20.46 1.95
CA LEU A 132 -12.82 20.86 1.08
C LEU A 132 -11.54 20.03 1.29
N SER A 133 -11.66 18.83 1.85
CA SER A 133 -10.59 17.83 1.82
C SER A 133 -10.59 17.07 0.50
N GLY A 134 -9.64 16.18 0.31
CA GLY A 134 -9.58 15.32 -0.87
C GLY A 134 -8.19 14.77 -1.12
N ALA A 135 -7.97 14.31 -2.35
CA ALA A 135 -6.72 13.69 -2.72
C ALA A 135 -6.37 13.87 -4.19
N TYR A 136 -5.07 13.87 -4.49
CA TYR A 136 -4.56 13.79 -5.86
C TYR A 136 -3.91 12.43 -6.09
N ASP A 137 -4.33 11.79 -7.18
CA ASP A 137 -3.84 10.46 -7.53
C ASP A 137 -2.80 10.57 -8.63
N ARG A 138 -1.71 9.85 -8.45
CA ARG A 138 -0.71 9.64 -9.49
C ARG A 138 -0.61 8.19 -9.86
N LYS A 139 -0.73 7.88 -11.16
CA LYS A 139 -0.64 6.51 -11.66
C LYS A 139 0.80 6.01 -11.60
N ILE A 140 1.02 4.90 -10.89
CA ILE A 140 2.28 4.15 -10.86
C ILE A 140 2.33 3.22 -12.07
N TYR A 141 1.33 2.35 -12.18
CA TYR A 141 1.27 1.28 -13.19
C TYR A 141 -0.18 0.92 -13.51
N ALA A 142 -0.42 0.39 -14.70
CA ALA A 142 -1.68 -0.23 -15.06
C ALA A 142 -1.40 -1.53 -15.81
N GLY A 143 -2.06 -2.61 -15.42
CA GLY A 143 -1.82 -3.93 -16.02
C GLY A 143 -3.01 -4.87 -15.82
N VAL A 144 -3.17 -5.79 -16.76
CA VAL A 144 -4.18 -6.85 -16.66
C VAL A 144 -3.64 -7.93 -15.74
N LEU A 145 -4.35 -8.19 -14.64
CA LEU A 145 -4.00 -9.27 -13.72
C LEU A 145 -4.93 -10.46 -13.95
N ARG A 146 -4.39 -11.67 -13.73
CA ARG A 146 -5.20 -12.89 -13.71
C ARG A 146 -5.70 -13.13 -12.28
N PRO A 147 -6.80 -13.87 -12.11
CA PRO A 147 -7.21 -14.32 -10.78
C PRO A 147 -6.09 -15.09 -10.08
N GLY A 148 -5.87 -14.81 -8.80
CA GLY A 148 -4.77 -15.41 -8.04
C GLY A 148 -4.44 -14.67 -6.75
N LEU A 149 -3.54 -15.27 -5.97
CA LEU A 149 -2.93 -14.65 -4.80
C LEU A 149 -1.59 -14.06 -5.19
N TYR A 150 -1.38 -12.80 -4.82
CA TYR A 150 -0.17 -12.04 -5.12
C TYR A 150 0.39 -11.44 -3.84
N HIS A 151 1.71 -11.51 -3.69
CA HIS A 151 2.43 -10.66 -2.76
C HIS A 151 2.75 -9.35 -3.46
N MET A 152 2.15 -8.25 -3.01
CA MET A 152 2.39 -6.91 -3.53
C MET A 152 3.38 -6.18 -2.62
N LYS A 153 4.39 -5.54 -3.20
CA LYS A 153 5.26 -4.60 -2.51
C LYS A 153 5.47 -3.35 -3.35
N ILE A 154 5.40 -2.19 -2.70
CA ILE A 154 5.71 -0.90 -3.31
C ILE A 154 6.76 -0.19 -2.47
N THR A 155 7.76 0.36 -3.13
CA THR A 155 8.87 1.08 -2.49
C THR A 155 9.06 2.45 -3.14
N ILE A 156 9.16 3.49 -2.32
CA ILE A 156 9.62 4.82 -2.76
C ILE A 156 11.14 4.75 -2.89
N LEU A 157 11.65 4.78 -4.11
CA LEU A 157 13.09 4.68 -4.38
C LEU A 157 13.83 5.95 -3.94
N GLN A 158 13.26 7.11 -4.29
CA GLN A 158 13.79 8.40 -3.93
C GLN A 158 12.68 9.25 -3.34
N GLY A 159 12.73 9.47 -2.02
CA GLY A 159 11.82 10.34 -1.30
C GLY A 159 12.00 11.81 -1.65
N LYS A 160 10.95 12.62 -1.47
CA LYS A 160 10.95 14.07 -1.74
C LYS A 160 10.40 14.81 -0.53
N ARG A 161 11.25 15.63 0.11
CA ARG A 161 10.92 16.31 1.38
C ARG A 161 9.73 17.25 1.28
N GLU A 162 9.44 17.74 0.08
CA GLU A 162 8.28 18.58 -0.21
C GLU A 162 6.95 17.91 0.15
N PHE A 163 6.92 16.58 0.24
CA PHE A 163 5.74 15.81 0.66
C PHE A 163 5.68 15.49 2.17
N GLU A 164 6.62 15.93 3.01
CA GLU A 164 6.66 15.59 4.46
C GLU A 164 5.36 15.98 5.21
N ASP A 165 4.68 17.05 4.78
CA ASP A 165 3.44 17.54 5.40
C ASP A 165 2.15 16.87 4.86
N PHE A 166 2.26 15.93 3.92
CA PHE A 166 1.12 15.34 3.23
C PHE A 166 1.04 13.85 3.49
N GLU A 167 -0.16 13.38 3.87
CA GLU A 167 -0.43 11.96 4.02
C GLU A 167 -0.48 11.29 2.65
N SER A 168 0.42 10.33 2.42
CA SER A 168 0.44 9.53 1.20
C SER A 168 0.02 8.08 1.42
N ALA A 169 -0.59 7.49 0.39
CA ALA A 169 -1.04 6.11 0.42
C ALA A 169 -0.90 5.44 -0.96
N ILE A 170 -0.87 4.12 -0.94
CA ILE A 170 -1.06 3.29 -2.12
C ILE A 170 -2.52 2.88 -2.18
N SER A 171 -3.13 3.00 -3.36
CA SER A 171 -4.41 2.38 -3.67
C SER A 171 -4.38 1.62 -4.99
N VAL A 172 -5.40 0.79 -5.20
CA VAL A 172 -5.62 0.10 -6.47
C VAL A 172 -7.03 0.33 -6.98
N GLY A 173 -7.15 0.99 -8.12
CA GLY A 173 -8.39 1.14 -8.86
C GLY A 173 -8.63 0.01 -9.86
N VAL A 174 -9.88 -0.10 -10.29
CA VAL A 174 -10.34 -1.09 -11.28
C VAL A 174 -10.95 -0.36 -12.46
N GLN A 175 -10.58 -0.74 -13.68
CA GLN A 175 -11.28 -0.25 -14.87
C GLN A 175 -12.45 -1.19 -15.24
N PRO A 176 -13.72 -0.77 -15.09
CA PRO A 176 -14.87 -1.67 -15.11
C PRO A 176 -15.11 -2.38 -16.47
N PHE A 177 -14.70 -1.77 -17.58
CA PHE A 177 -14.97 -2.28 -18.94
C PHE A 177 -13.87 -3.17 -19.53
N THR A 178 -12.95 -3.68 -18.70
CA THR A 178 -11.77 -4.43 -19.15
C THR A 178 -11.77 -5.90 -18.71
N ARG A 179 -12.95 -6.45 -18.40
CA ARG A 179 -13.08 -7.87 -18.01
C ARG A 179 -12.59 -8.77 -19.13
N MET A 180 -11.71 -9.71 -18.81
CA MET A 180 -11.35 -10.77 -19.75
C MET A 180 -12.56 -11.70 -19.97
N PRO A 181 -12.75 -12.25 -21.19
CA PRO A 181 -13.74 -13.27 -21.42
C PRO A 181 -13.55 -14.43 -20.44
N SER A 182 -14.63 -14.91 -19.83
CA SER A 182 -14.60 -16.19 -19.11
C SER A 182 -14.36 -17.30 -20.14
N ASN A 183 -13.26 -18.02 -20.01
CA ASN A 183 -13.05 -19.28 -20.74
C ASN A 183 -13.99 -20.37 -20.19
#